data_AF-A0A497SJA9-F1
#
_entry.id   AF-A0A497SJA9-F1
#
_cell.length_a   1.000
_cell.length_b   1.000
_cell.length_c   1.000
_cell.angle_alpha   90.00
_cell.angle_beta   90.00
_cell.angle_gamma   90.00
#
_symmetry.space_group_name_H-M   'P 1'
#
loop_
_entity.id
_entity.type
_entity.pdbx_description
1 polymer ?
#
loop_
_entity_poly.entity_id
_entity_poly.type
_entity_poly.pdbx_seq_one_letter_code
_entity_poly.pdbx_strand_id
1 'polypeptide(L)'
;KLGRQWGNYRESNKRKEYEIDLVTLNEDKKEIGFFEVKWRDLKEKEARKILRELKEKSKFVNWNLDNRKEFFGVIAKKIENKNKLRKEDYLIFDLRDFS
;
A
#
# COMPACT_ATOMS: atom_id res chain seq x y z
N LYS A 1 -13.76 -7.05 -0.75
CA LYS A 1 -14.13 -5.70 -0.25
C LYS A 1 -13.10 -4.66 -0.72
N LEU A 2 -13.50 -3.43 -1.05
CA LEU A 2 -12.62 -2.34 -1.51
C LEU A 2 -12.95 -1.05 -0.76
N GLY A 3 -11.94 -0.30 -0.30
CA GLY A 3 -12.17 1.04 0.27
C GLY A 3 -10.95 1.65 0.95
N ARG A 4 -11.07 2.91 1.34
CA ARG A 4 -10.05 3.63 2.14
C ARG A 4 -10.06 3.11 3.58
N GLN A 5 -8.87 3.00 4.17
CA GLN A 5 -8.71 2.56 5.56
C GLN A 5 -7.97 3.65 6.34
N TRP A 6 -8.53 4.03 7.49
CA TRP A 6 -7.91 5.02 8.37
C TRP A 6 -8.21 4.66 9.83
N GLY A 7 -7.40 5.17 10.73
CA GLY A 7 -7.54 4.88 12.14
C GLY A 7 -6.51 5.59 12.98
N ASN A 8 -6.51 5.26 14.26
CA ASN A 8 -5.63 5.87 15.25
C ASN A 8 -4.83 4.79 15.97
N TYR A 9 -3.59 5.11 16.33
CA TYR A 9 -2.72 4.29 17.15
C TYR A 9 -1.99 5.16 18.19
N ARG A 10 -1.38 4.54 19.19
CA ARG A 10 -0.56 5.23 20.19
C ARG A 10 0.90 4.86 20.03
N GLU A 11 1.75 5.87 20.03
CA GLU A 11 3.21 5.72 20.05
C GLU A 11 3.77 6.68 21.10
N SER A 12 4.53 6.16 22.08
CA SER A 12 5.08 6.96 23.19
C SER A 12 4.03 7.84 23.89
N ASN A 13 2.86 7.26 24.20
CA ASN A 13 1.69 7.95 24.80
C ASN A 13 1.09 9.10 23.96
N LYS A 14 1.52 9.29 22.71
CA LYS A 14 0.91 10.25 21.78
C LYS A 14 -0.01 9.53 20.80
N ARG A 15 -1.20 10.10 20.59
CA ARG A 15 -2.14 9.63 19.56
C ARG A 15 -1.59 10.02 18.19
N LYS A 16 -1.54 9.05 17.29
CA LYS A 16 -1.18 9.22 15.89
C LYS A 16 -2.29 8.65 15.01
N GLU A 17 -2.41 9.19 13.81
CA GLU A 17 -3.36 8.72 12.82
C GLU A 17 -2.60 7.99 11.72
N TYR A 18 -3.25 6.98 11.13
CA TYR A 18 -2.77 6.35 9.92
C TYR A 18 -3.89 6.36 8.87
N GLU A 19 -3.45 6.32 7.62
CA GLU A 19 -4.33 6.33 6.48
C GLU A 19 -3.71 5.53 5.33
N ILE A 20 -4.53 4.71 4.68
CA ILE A 20 -4.20 3.92 3.48
C ILE A 20 -5.29 4.24 2.45
N ASP A 21 -4.90 4.80 1.31
CA ASP A 21 -5.81 5.28 0.27
C ASP A 21 -6.76 4.18 -0.21
N LEU A 22 -6.24 2.96 -0.37
CA LEU A 22 -7.01 1.83 -0.87
C LEU A 22 -6.57 0.51 -0.24
N VAL A 23 -7.55 -0.23 0.27
CA VAL A 23 -7.42 -1.60 0.75
C VAL A 23 -8.32 -2.51 -0.08
N THR A 24 -7.75 -3.62 -0.58
CA THR A 24 -8.47 -4.68 -1.28
C THR A 24 -8.46 -5.94 -0.42
N LEU A 25 -9.58 -6.67 -0.35
CA LEU A 25 -9.69 -7.95 0.35
C LEU A 25 -10.15 -9.06 -0.61
N ASN A 26 -9.44 -10.18 -0.59
CA ASN A 26 -9.87 -11.46 -1.12
C ASN A 26 -10.10 -12.42 0.05
N GLU A 27 -11.36 -12.66 0.39
CA GLU A 27 -11.75 -13.43 1.57
C GLU A 27 -11.41 -14.92 1.42
N ASP A 28 -11.61 -15.49 0.23
CA ASP A 28 -11.37 -16.91 -0.04
C ASP A 28 -9.90 -17.29 0.14
N LYS A 29 -9.00 -16.42 -0.32
CA LYS A 29 -7.54 -16.65 -0.24
C LYS A 29 -6.88 -16.01 0.98
N LYS A 30 -7.64 -15.31 1.82
CA LYS A 30 -7.12 -14.48 2.93
C LYS A 30 -6.02 -13.51 2.48
N GLU A 31 -6.22 -12.87 1.33
CA GLU A 31 -5.26 -11.90 0.79
C GLU A 31 -5.76 -10.47 1.01
N ILE A 32 -4.83 -9.58 1.33
CA ILE A 32 -5.08 -8.15 1.51
C ILE A 32 -4.06 -7.34 0.71
N GLY A 33 -4.54 -6.37 -0.07
CA GLY A 33 -3.71 -5.41 -0.80
C GLY A 33 -3.80 -4.02 -0.18
N PHE A 34 -2.66 -3.38 0.05
CA PHE A 34 -2.55 -2.01 0.53
C PHE A 34 -1.92 -1.13 -0.53
N PHE A 35 -2.58 -0.02 -0.85
CA PHE A 35 -2.13 0.89 -1.90
C PHE A 35 -2.14 2.34 -1.43
N GLU A 36 -1.16 3.08 -1.94
CA GLU A 36 -1.12 4.53 -1.90
C GLU A 36 -1.21 5.06 -3.32
N VAL A 37 -1.98 6.13 -3.52
CA VAL A 37 -2.21 6.79 -4.80
C VAL A 37 -1.52 8.16 -4.80
N LYS A 38 -0.76 8.46 -5.85
CA LYS A 38 -0.07 9.74 -6.02
C LYS A 38 -0.31 10.33 -7.40
N TRP A 39 -1.00 11.47 -7.48
CA TRP A 39 -1.23 12.20 -8.73
C TRP A 39 -0.01 13.00 -9.21
N ARG A 40 1.16 12.37 -9.21
CA ARG A 40 2.43 12.95 -9.68
C ARG A 40 3.37 11.84 -10.17
N ASP A 41 4.46 12.25 -10.79
CA ASP A 41 5.55 11.34 -11.16
C ASP A 41 6.37 10.99 -9.90
N LEU A 42 6.79 9.72 -9.81
CA LEU A 42 7.61 9.20 -8.71
C LEU A 42 8.94 8.65 -9.23
N LYS A 43 10.02 9.02 -8.54
CA LYS A 43 11.30 8.31 -8.66
C LYS A 43 11.24 6.97 -7.93
N GLU A 44 12.09 6.01 -8.31
CA GLU A 44 12.13 4.67 -7.69
C GLU A 44 12.28 4.77 -6.15
N LYS A 45 13.17 5.65 -5.67
CA LYS A 45 13.42 5.87 -4.23
C LYS A 45 12.17 6.36 -3.48
N GLU A 46 11.36 7.20 -4.10
CA GLU A 46 10.12 7.70 -3.49
C GLU A 46 9.07 6.60 -3.41
N ALA A 47 8.91 5.82 -4.47
CA ALA A 47 8.00 4.67 -4.49
C ALA A 47 8.39 3.65 -3.39
N ARG A 48 9.68 3.35 -3.24
CA ARG A 48 10.19 2.48 -2.15
C ARG A 48 9.90 3.04 -0.77
N LYS A 49 10.05 4.35 -0.57
CA LYS A 49 9.72 5.00 0.70
C LYS A 49 8.24 4.82 1.04
N ILE A 50 7.35 5.05 0.07
CA ILE A 50 5.90 4.87 0.22
C ILE A 50 5.57 3.41 0.56
N LEU A 51 6.13 2.44 -0.17
CA LEU A 51 5.92 1.01 0.11
C LEU A 51 6.34 0.61 1.53
N ARG A 52 7.45 1.15 2.03
CA ARG A 52 7.89 0.93 3.41
C ARG A 52 6.92 1.56 4.41
N GLU A 53 6.43 2.76 4.15
CA GLU A 53 5.44 3.41 5.02
C GLU A 53 4.10 2.66 5.02
N LEU A 54 3.66 2.12 3.88
CA LEU A 54 2.47 1.25 3.80
C LEU A 54 2.64 -0.03 4.63
N LYS A 55 3.82 -0.67 4.60
CA LYS A 55 4.14 -1.83 5.46
C LYS A 55 4.07 -1.52 6.95
N GLU A 56 4.45 -0.32 7.36
CA GLU A 56 4.30 0.09 8.76
C GLU A 56 2.84 0.37 9.11
N LYS A 57 2.08 1.02 8.21
CA LYS A 57 0.66 1.29 8.41
C LYS A 57 -0.20 0.01 8.41
N SER A 58 0.14 -1.01 7.63
CA SER A 58 -0.65 -2.25 7.53
C SER A 58 -0.76 -3.00 8.86
N LYS A 59 0.23 -2.84 9.74
CA LYS A 59 0.25 -3.40 11.11
C LYS A 59 -0.93 -2.95 11.96
N PHE A 60 -1.54 -1.79 11.65
CA PHE A 60 -2.70 -1.26 12.38
C PHE A 60 -4.05 -1.68 11.77
N VAL A 61 -4.05 -2.44 10.68
CA VAL A 61 -5.27 -2.93 10.04
C VAL A 61 -5.60 -4.31 10.59
N ASN A 62 -6.58 -4.40 11.49
CA ASN A 62 -6.95 -5.65 12.14
C ASN A 62 -7.92 -6.49 11.28
N TRP A 63 -7.37 -7.28 10.36
CA TRP A 63 -8.13 -8.25 9.55
C TRP A 63 -7.25 -9.48 9.29
N ASN A 64 -7.59 -10.65 9.82
CA ASN A 64 -6.82 -11.90 9.67
C ASN A 64 -5.30 -11.76 9.93
N LEU A 65 -4.90 -10.95 10.91
CA LEU A 65 -3.48 -10.55 11.12
C LEU A 65 -2.49 -11.72 11.09
N ASP A 66 -2.83 -12.84 11.76
CA ASP A 66 -1.93 -14.00 11.88
C ASP A 66 -2.00 -14.97 10.69
N ASN A 67 -2.90 -14.75 9.73
CA ASN A 67 -3.22 -15.74 8.70
C ASN A 67 -3.52 -15.10 7.32
N ARG A 68 -3.09 -13.86 7.10
CA ARG A 68 -3.29 -13.16 5.82
C ARG A 68 -2.00 -13.08 5.03
N LYS A 69 -2.14 -13.07 3.71
CA LYS A 69 -1.06 -12.70 2.80
C LYS A 69 -1.20 -11.22 2.42
N GLU A 70 -0.13 -10.46 2.62
CA GLU A 70 -0.12 -9.01 2.38
C GLU A 70 0.55 -8.67 1.05
N PHE A 71 -0.06 -7.75 0.31
CA PHE A 71 0.49 -7.17 -0.91
C PHE A 71 0.55 -5.65 -0.79
N PHE A 72 1.58 -5.06 -1.37
CA PHE A 72 1.84 -3.62 -1.26
C PHE A 72 1.99 -3.01 -2.64
N GLY A 73 1.32 -1.89 -2.86
CA GLY A 73 1.31 -1.24 -4.16
C GLY A 73 1.33 0.27 -4.11
N VAL A 74 1.71 0.83 -5.25
CA VAL A 74 1.69 2.29 -5.49
C VAL A 74 1.09 2.51 -6.86
N ILE A 75 0.13 3.44 -6.92
CA ILE A 75 -0.45 3.94 -8.16
C ILE A 75 -0.01 5.38 -8.33
N ALA A 76 0.58 5.74 -9.47
CA ALA A 76 0.98 7.12 -9.71
C ALA A 76 0.80 7.60 -11.15
N LYS A 77 1.13 8.87 -11.44
CA LYS A 77 1.07 9.38 -12.83
C LYS A 77 2.08 8.65 -13.73
N LYS A 78 3.31 8.49 -13.23
CA LYS A 78 4.42 7.72 -13.81
C LYS A 78 5.34 7.24 -12.69
N ILE A 79 5.89 6.04 -12.81
CA ILE A 79 6.84 5.50 -11.82
C ILE A 79 8.12 5.06 -12.53
N GLU A 80 9.25 5.64 -12.11
CA GLU A 80 10.57 5.24 -12.60
C GLU A 80 10.92 3.81 -12.16
N ASN A 81 11.53 3.03 -13.06
CA ASN A 81 11.93 1.64 -12.82
C ASN A 81 10.78 0.72 -12.33
N LYS A 82 9.54 0.99 -12.75
CA LYS A 82 8.34 0.19 -12.44
C LYS A 82 8.56 -1.33 -12.56
N ASN A 83 9.19 -1.78 -13.65
CA ASN A 83 9.45 -3.21 -13.87
C ASN A 83 10.40 -3.83 -12.84
N LYS A 84 11.37 -3.06 -12.34
CA LYS A 84 12.29 -3.52 -11.28
C LYS A 84 11.52 -3.72 -9.97
N LEU A 85 10.67 -2.76 -9.61
CA LEU A 85 9.83 -2.87 -8.42
C LEU A 85 8.82 -4.02 -8.51
N ARG A 86 8.24 -4.27 -9.69
CA ARG A 86 7.35 -5.43 -9.93
C ARG A 86 8.05 -6.78 -9.77
N LYS A 87 9.33 -6.88 -10.14
CA LYS A 87 10.15 -8.10 -9.92
C LYS A 87 10.41 -8.38 -8.44
N GLU A 88 10.14 -7.42 -7.56
CA GLU A 88 10.23 -7.55 -6.10
C GLU A 88 8.84 -7.79 -5.46
N ASP A 89 7.88 -8.31 -6.24
CA ASP A 89 6.50 -8.62 -5.85
C ASP A 89 5.65 -7.41 -5.39
N TYR A 90 6.08 -6.18 -5.71
CA TYR A 90 5.26 -4.99 -5.49
C TYR A 90 4.24 -4.77 -6.61
N LEU A 91 3.03 -4.36 -6.22
CA LEU A 91 1.93 -4.03 -7.11
C LEU A 91 2.06 -2.57 -7.59
N ILE A 92 2.87 -2.35 -8.62
CA ILE A 92 3.17 -1.01 -9.12
C ILE A 92 2.38 -0.71 -10.39
N PHE A 93 1.64 0.39 -10.38
CA PHE A 93 0.87 0.87 -11.53
C PHE A 93 1.12 2.34 -11.80
N ASP A 94 1.16 2.70 -13.08
CA ASP A 94 1.03 4.08 -13.53
C ASP A 94 -0.12 4.23 -14.53
N LEU A 95 -0.40 5.45 -14.96
CA LEU A 95 -1.54 5.70 -15.87
C LEU A 95 -1.44 4.97 -17.21
N ARG A 96 -0.24 4.57 -17.63
CA ARG A 96 -0.05 3.81 -18.88
C ARG A 96 -0.45 2.34 -18.74
N ASP A 97 -0.68 1.85 -17.52
CA ASP A 97 -1.21 0.51 -17.30
C ASP A 97 -2.75 0.46 -17.42
N PHE A 98 -3.41 1.62 -17.50
CA PHE A 98 -4.87 1.74 -17.59
C PHE A 98 -5.34 2.36 -18.91
N SER A 99 -4.40 2.55 -19.85
CA SER A 99 -4.64 3.07 -21.20
C SER A 99 -4.67 1.95 -22.22
#